data_AF-A0A7X7XYU0-F1
#
_entry.id   AF-A0A7X7XYU0-F1
#
_cell.length_a   1.000
_cell.length_b   1.000
_cell.length_c   1.000
_cell.angle_alpha   90.00
_cell.angle_beta   90.00
_cell.angle_gamma   90.00
#
_symmetry.space_group_name_H-M   'P 1'
#
loop_
_entity.id
_entity.type
_entity.pdbx_description
1 polymer ?
#
loop_
_entity_poly.entity_id
_entity_poly.type
_entity_poly.pdbx_seq_one_letter_code
_entity_poly.pdbx_strand_id
1 'polypeptide(L)'
;MKKYKIKILIISMLMQMINITVLANSTDIKTAKESLTVANEFLEENIGYYDYFKEKNANGYSINEVLAVKGTPTFSDMPIFVYGSEEKASIDAVKKAAIKVIKRPGEEGVPQYRCLGYTTEGDLFANPGFPPDYPPTQNVKTLNGRWVKDPWDHKHPYIQQWIKERIFVPEQLFESTGRQDFFAANIVDGPEPQYFSDGGSVEDYVHIIQPPTMYSWGLGIGFYFHNNGQNLRYKTFLLMPFEMLKKDISVQAESIPIGAGAGRKVLVGINIKSTFTEDETADYEWEIIKKSDGSKIPVEYLGHATKEKGKITIPGENERLMYA
;
A
#
# COMPACT_ATOMS: atom_id res chain seq x y z
N MET A 1 -57.59 17.83 12.30
CA MET A 1 -56.44 16.89 12.44
C MET A 1 -56.32 16.04 11.18
N LYS A 2 -55.38 16.35 10.28
CA LYS A 2 -54.98 15.46 9.18
C LYS A 2 -53.59 14.91 9.50
N LYS A 3 -53.50 13.61 9.76
CA LYS A 3 -52.23 12.89 9.94
C LYS A 3 -51.63 12.62 8.56
N TYR A 4 -50.53 13.28 8.22
CA TYR A 4 -49.72 12.92 7.07
C TYR A 4 -48.69 11.87 7.51
N LYS A 5 -48.82 10.63 7.01
CA LYS A 5 -47.77 9.60 7.11
C LYS A 5 -46.81 9.82 5.95
N ILE A 6 -45.61 10.33 6.22
CA ILE A 6 -44.53 10.35 5.25
C ILE A 6 -43.68 9.11 5.48
N LYS A 7 -43.63 8.23 4.48
CA LYS A 7 -42.68 7.10 4.41
C LYS A 7 -41.37 7.66 3.84
N ILE A 8 -40.27 7.52 4.56
CA ILE A 8 -38.93 7.82 4.03
C ILE A 8 -38.25 6.48 3.71
N LEU A 9 -37.93 6.34 2.44
CA LEU A 9 -37.15 5.24 1.85
C LEU A 9 -35.67 5.51 2.14
N ILE A 10 -35.00 4.60 2.85
CA ILE A 10 -33.55 4.66 3.09
C ILE A 10 -32.86 4.00 1.89
N ILE A 11 -32.23 4.81 1.05
CA ILE A 11 -31.35 4.33 -0.02
C ILE A 11 -29.91 4.61 0.42
N SER A 12 -29.14 3.53 0.59
CA SER A 12 -27.71 3.56 0.91
C SER A 12 -26.94 4.37 -0.14
N MET A 13 -26.16 5.34 0.32
CA MET A 13 -25.36 6.20 -0.54
C MET A 13 -24.11 5.44 -0.99
N LEU A 14 -24.04 5.13 -2.28
CA LEU A 14 -22.80 4.80 -2.98
C LEU A 14 -21.88 6.02 -2.87
N MET A 15 -20.81 5.91 -2.06
CA MET A 15 -19.70 6.85 -2.11
C MET A 15 -18.99 6.65 -3.45
N GLN A 16 -19.27 7.54 -4.41
CA GLN A 16 -18.37 7.72 -5.53
C GLN A 16 -17.11 8.39 -4.98
N MET A 17 -16.03 7.63 -4.93
CA MET A 17 -14.67 8.10 -4.68
C MET A 17 -14.36 9.24 -5.65
N ILE A 18 -14.35 10.48 -5.16
CA ILE A 18 -13.83 11.61 -5.93
C ILE A 18 -12.31 11.47 -5.83
N ASN A 19 -11.69 10.91 -6.87
CA ASN A 19 -10.25 10.91 -7.03
C ASN A 19 -9.79 12.37 -7.26
N ILE A 20 -9.27 13.02 -6.23
CA ILE A 20 -8.58 14.29 -6.38
C ILE A 20 -7.19 13.97 -6.95
N THR A 21 -7.03 14.09 -8.26
CA THR A 21 -5.71 14.03 -8.92
C THR A 21 -4.97 15.34 -8.67
N VAL A 22 -4.21 15.41 -7.59
CA VAL A 22 -3.13 16.40 -7.45
C VAL A 22 -2.00 15.95 -8.39
N LEU A 23 -1.73 16.76 -9.43
CA LEU A 23 -0.52 16.64 -10.25
C LEU A 23 0.69 16.87 -9.35
N ALA A 24 1.30 15.78 -8.88
CA ALA A 24 2.67 15.81 -8.42
C ALA A 24 3.57 16.00 -9.65
N ASN A 25 4.60 16.84 -9.53
CA ASN A 25 5.64 16.96 -10.55
C ASN A 25 6.37 15.62 -10.65
N SER A 26 5.85 14.70 -11.45
CA SER A 26 6.55 13.45 -11.76
C SER A 26 7.80 13.81 -12.55
N THR A 27 8.96 13.42 -12.05
CA THR A 27 10.18 13.34 -12.86
C THR A 27 9.83 12.55 -14.13
N ASP A 28 9.93 13.18 -15.31
CA ASP A 28 9.56 12.59 -16.60
C ASP A 28 10.62 11.56 -17.02
N ILE A 29 10.61 10.40 -16.35
CA ILE A 29 11.54 9.29 -16.57
C ILE A 29 11.17 8.57 -17.87
N LYS A 30 12.13 8.42 -18.80
CA LYS A 30 11.89 7.91 -20.16
C LYS A 30 12.57 6.59 -20.45
N THR A 31 13.61 6.25 -19.70
CA THR A 31 14.42 5.06 -19.93
C THR A 31 14.64 4.28 -18.64
N ALA A 32 14.84 2.97 -18.74
CA ALA A 32 15.14 2.17 -17.55
C ALA A 32 16.42 2.66 -16.87
N LYS A 33 17.42 3.10 -17.64
CA LYS A 33 18.66 3.66 -17.10
C LYS A 33 18.39 4.87 -16.21
N GLU A 34 17.56 5.80 -16.65
CA GLU A 34 17.14 6.94 -15.82
C GLU A 34 16.40 6.48 -14.56
N SER A 35 15.48 5.51 -14.68
CA SER A 35 14.78 4.95 -13.52
C SER A 35 15.73 4.34 -12.50
N LEU A 36 16.72 3.58 -12.96
CA LEU A 36 17.73 2.92 -12.12
C LEU A 36 18.62 3.96 -11.43
N THR A 37 19.03 5.01 -12.14
CA THR A 37 19.81 6.11 -11.55
C THR A 37 19.04 6.76 -10.41
N VAL A 38 17.81 7.20 -10.65
CA VAL A 38 16.99 7.89 -9.63
C VAL A 38 16.68 6.96 -8.45
N ALA A 39 16.46 5.68 -8.72
CA ALA A 39 16.26 4.68 -7.68
C ALA A 39 17.50 4.47 -6.81
N ASN A 40 18.68 4.39 -7.41
CA ASN A 40 19.94 4.22 -6.68
C ASN A 40 20.35 5.47 -5.91
N GLU A 41 20.15 6.66 -6.45
CA GLU A 41 20.35 7.93 -5.73
C GLU A 41 19.54 7.95 -4.43
N PHE A 42 18.26 7.56 -4.51
CA PHE A 42 17.42 7.44 -3.31
C PHE A 42 17.97 6.43 -2.29
N LEU A 43 18.38 5.23 -2.73
CA LEU A 43 18.88 4.21 -1.81
C LEU A 43 20.24 4.59 -1.20
N GLU A 44 21.10 5.24 -1.98
CA GLU A 44 22.38 5.75 -1.50
C GLU A 44 22.17 6.80 -0.41
N GLU A 45 21.32 7.80 -0.67
CA GLU A 45 21.06 8.92 0.25
C GLU A 45 20.36 8.49 1.55
N ASN A 46 19.47 7.50 1.48
CA ASN A 46 18.58 7.17 2.60
C ASN A 46 18.97 5.93 3.39
N ILE A 47 19.62 4.95 2.75
CA ILE A 47 19.93 3.66 3.38
C ILE A 47 21.37 3.17 3.12
N GLY A 48 22.19 3.94 2.41
CA GLY A 48 23.61 3.64 2.16
C GLY A 48 23.87 2.51 1.16
N TYR A 49 22.88 2.16 0.32
CA TYR A 49 23.04 1.14 -0.72
C TYR A 49 23.44 1.77 -2.05
N TYR A 50 24.69 1.57 -2.44
CA TYR A 50 25.27 2.10 -3.68
C TYR A 50 25.06 1.15 -4.85
N ASP A 51 24.60 1.68 -5.99
CA ASP A 51 24.43 0.92 -7.24
C ASP A 51 23.69 -0.42 -7.04
N TYR A 52 22.63 -0.40 -6.23
CA TYR A 52 21.87 -1.60 -5.90
C TYR A 52 21.15 -2.14 -7.14
N PHE A 53 20.32 -1.32 -7.79
CA PHE A 53 19.64 -1.71 -9.02
C PHE A 53 20.55 -1.55 -10.24
N LYS A 54 20.63 -2.58 -11.07
CA LYS A 54 21.54 -2.65 -12.23
C LYS A 54 20.77 -3.00 -13.51
N GLU A 55 21.42 -2.92 -14.66
CA GLU A 55 20.84 -3.40 -15.93
C GLU A 55 20.69 -4.93 -15.98
N LYS A 56 21.48 -5.65 -15.16
CA LYS A 56 21.39 -7.09 -14.98
C LYS A 56 21.36 -7.44 -13.51
N ASN A 57 20.56 -8.45 -13.16
CA ASN A 57 20.55 -8.99 -11.81
C ASN A 57 21.75 -9.91 -11.54
N ALA A 58 21.86 -10.41 -10.31
CA ALA A 58 22.93 -11.32 -9.87
C ALA A 58 23.06 -12.60 -10.72
N ASN A 59 21.96 -13.02 -11.39
CA ASN A 59 21.94 -14.18 -12.29
C ASN A 59 22.22 -13.83 -13.76
N GLY A 60 22.52 -12.57 -14.07
CA GLY A 60 22.82 -12.09 -15.42
C GLY A 60 21.60 -11.84 -16.30
N TYR A 61 20.37 -11.88 -15.75
CA TYR A 61 19.17 -11.54 -16.50
C TYR A 61 19.03 -10.03 -16.67
N SER A 62 18.73 -9.59 -17.88
CA SER A 62 18.48 -8.18 -18.18
C SER A 62 17.17 -7.68 -17.54
N ILE A 63 17.16 -6.38 -17.23
CA ILE A 63 15.98 -5.67 -16.76
C ILE A 63 14.88 -5.62 -17.83
N ASN A 64 13.63 -5.61 -17.39
CA ASN A 64 12.50 -5.28 -18.24
C ASN A 64 12.41 -3.75 -18.43
N GLU A 65 12.88 -3.28 -19.59
CA GLU A 65 12.93 -1.85 -19.94
C GLU A 65 11.58 -1.13 -19.83
N VAL A 66 10.48 -1.81 -20.19
CA VAL A 66 9.13 -1.22 -20.18
C VAL A 66 8.64 -1.06 -18.75
N LEU A 67 8.76 -2.11 -17.94
CA LEU A 67 8.31 -2.12 -16.55
C LEU A 67 9.15 -1.19 -15.68
N ALA A 68 10.44 -1.05 -15.98
CA ALA A 68 11.32 -0.11 -15.29
C ALA A 68 10.92 1.36 -15.49
N VAL A 69 10.17 1.69 -16.53
CA VAL A 69 9.70 3.07 -16.79
C VAL A 69 8.25 3.28 -16.33
N LYS A 70 7.35 2.35 -16.63
CA LYS A 70 5.90 2.56 -16.45
C LYS A 70 5.21 1.45 -15.65
N GLY A 71 5.87 0.36 -15.29
CA GLY A 71 5.22 -0.76 -14.61
C GLY A 71 3.93 -1.23 -15.29
N THR A 72 2.89 -1.47 -14.49
CA THR A 72 1.54 -1.84 -14.98
C THR A 72 0.47 -1.04 -14.22
N PRO A 73 -0.81 -1.07 -14.66
CA PRO A 73 -1.90 -0.41 -13.93
C PRO A 73 -2.03 -0.85 -12.47
N THR A 74 -1.69 -2.10 -12.15
CA THR A 74 -1.64 -2.63 -10.78
C THR A 74 -0.63 -1.88 -9.89
N PHE A 75 0.39 -1.30 -10.50
CA PHE A 75 1.42 -0.47 -9.86
C PHE A 75 1.21 1.02 -10.15
N SER A 76 -0.03 1.44 -10.45
CA SER A 76 -0.36 2.85 -10.77
C SER A 76 0.49 3.44 -11.90
N ASP A 77 0.86 2.60 -12.87
CA ASP A 77 1.74 2.97 -13.98
C ASP A 77 3.11 3.56 -13.53
N MET A 78 3.60 3.16 -12.36
CA MET A 78 4.92 3.54 -11.83
C MET A 78 5.96 2.43 -12.02
N PRO A 79 7.26 2.80 -12.12
CA PRO A 79 8.37 1.87 -12.23
C PRO A 79 8.33 0.66 -11.30
N ILE A 80 8.66 -0.50 -11.85
CA ILE A 80 9.04 -1.71 -11.10
C ILE A 80 10.30 -2.31 -11.72
N PHE A 81 11.26 -2.69 -10.88
CA PHE A 81 12.50 -3.30 -11.35
C PHE A 81 12.38 -4.82 -11.29
N VAL A 82 12.20 -5.43 -12.46
CA VAL A 82 12.12 -6.87 -12.62
C VAL A 82 13.01 -7.33 -13.75
N TYR A 83 13.59 -8.51 -13.58
CA TYR A 83 14.62 -9.06 -14.45
C TYR A 83 14.17 -10.39 -15.04
N GLY A 84 14.61 -10.69 -16.26
CA GLY A 84 14.32 -11.97 -16.92
C GLY A 84 12.87 -12.11 -17.40
N SER A 85 12.36 -13.34 -17.46
CA SER A 85 11.01 -13.61 -17.99
C SER A 85 10.00 -14.02 -16.93
N GLU A 86 8.77 -13.54 -17.10
CA GLU A 86 7.61 -13.88 -16.27
C GLU A 86 7.37 -15.40 -16.22
N GLU A 87 7.49 -16.08 -17.38
CA GLU A 87 7.27 -17.52 -17.51
C GLU A 87 8.29 -18.31 -16.68
N LYS A 88 9.59 -17.99 -16.81
CA LYS A 88 10.65 -18.73 -16.10
C LYS A 88 10.55 -18.50 -14.59
N ALA A 89 10.35 -17.26 -14.16
CA ALA A 89 10.14 -16.93 -12.75
C ALA A 89 8.90 -17.65 -12.20
N SER A 90 7.81 -17.71 -12.97
CA SER A 90 6.59 -18.41 -12.54
C SER A 90 6.77 -19.92 -12.43
N ILE A 91 7.56 -20.54 -13.33
CA ILE A 91 7.96 -21.96 -13.23
C ILE A 91 8.79 -22.18 -11.96
N ASP A 92 9.74 -21.29 -11.67
CA ASP A 92 10.58 -21.38 -10.48
C ASP A 92 9.77 -21.22 -9.19
N ALA A 93 8.81 -20.28 -9.16
CA ALA A 93 7.93 -20.04 -8.01
C ALA A 93 7.14 -21.26 -7.59
N VAL A 94 6.75 -22.11 -8.55
CA VAL A 94 5.96 -23.30 -8.25
C VAL A 94 6.79 -24.55 -7.97
N LYS A 95 8.13 -24.51 -7.99
CA LYS A 95 8.98 -25.70 -7.78
C LYS A 95 8.72 -26.38 -6.44
N LYS A 96 8.67 -25.63 -5.34
CA LYS A 96 8.37 -26.16 -3.99
C LYS A 96 6.95 -25.88 -3.51
N ALA A 97 6.13 -25.17 -4.29
CA ALA A 97 4.74 -24.90 -3.94
C ALA A 97 3.84 -26.15 -4.08
N ALA A 98 2.79 -26.25 -3.27
CA ALA A 98 1.78 -27.30 -3.42
C ALA A 98 0.97 -27.12 -4.72
N ILE A 99 0.68 -25.88 -5.10
CA ILE A 99 -0.07 -25.54 -6.32
C ILE A 99 0.90 -25.23 -7.46
N LYS A 100 0.78 -25.95 -8.57
CA LYS A 100 1.71 -25.88 -9.73
C LYS A 100 1.25 -24.96 -10.87
N VAL A 101 0.39 -23.97 -10.57
CA VAL A 101 -0.18 -23.07 -11.58
C VAL A 101 0.72 -21.86 -11.80
N ILE A 102 1.21 -21.68 -13.04
CA ILE A 102 2.11 -20.59 -13.42
C ILE A 102 1.39 -19.40 -14.07
N LYS A 103 0.17 -19.60 -14.60
CA LYS A 103 -0.60 -18.58 -15.34
C LYS A 103 -2.11 -18.76 -15.13
N ARG A 104 -2.87 -17.67 -15.04
CA ARG A 104 -4.34 -17.66 -14.92
C ARG A 104 -4.95 -16.48 -15.70
N PRO A 105 -6.23 -16.54 -16.11
CA PRO A 105 -6.92 -15.34 -16.61
C PRO A 105 -7.07 -14.33 -15.47
N GLY A 106 -6.57 -13.11 -15.68
CA GLY A 106 -6.79 -11.97 -14.79
C GLY A 106 -8.07 -11.20 -15.14
N GLU A 107 -8.09 -9.92 -14.80
CA GLU A 107 -9.17 -9.01 -15.21
C GLU A 107 -9.34 -9.00 -16.73
N GLU A 108 -10.59 -8.94 -17.17
CA GLU A 108 -10.98 -8.96 -18.59
C GLU A 108 -10.46 -10.19 -19.39
N GLY A 109 -10.02 -11.24 -18.70
CA GLY A 109 -9.50 -12.46 -19.31
C GLY A 109 -8.05 -12.39 -19.76
N VAL A 110 -7.34 -11.28 -19.48
CA VAL A 110 -5.91 -11.12 -19.84
C VAL A 110 -5.06 -12.10 -19.02
N PRO A 111 -4.30 -13.01 -19.65
CA PRO A 111 -3.52 -13.99 -18.91
C PRO A 111 -2.40 -13.37 -18.04
N GLN A 112 -2.45 -13.60 -16.73
CA GLN A 112 -1.49 -13.15 -15.74
C GLN A 112 -0.57 -14.28 -15.30
N TYR A 113 0.74 -14.07 -15.38
CA TYR A 113 1.75 -14.97 -14.79
C TYR A 113 1.84 -14.79 -13.28
N ARG A 114 2.26 -15.83 -12.55
CA ARG A 114 2.41 -15.81 -11.08
C ARG A 114 3.49 -14.83 -10.61
N CYS A 115 4.54 -14.67 -11.41
CA CYS A 115 5.64 -13.76 -11.16
C CYS A 115 5.88 -12.88 -12.39
N LEU A 116 6.33 -11.64 -12.16
CA LEU A 116 6.71 -10.70 -13.21
C LEU A 116 8.18 -10.85 -13.64
N GLY A 117 8.97 -11.60 -12.88
CA GLY A 117 10.38 -11.82 -13.12
C GLY A 117 11.13 -12.10 -11.82
N TYR A 118 12.38 -11.69 -11.80
CA TYR A 118 13.25 -11.77 -10.63
C TYR A 118 13.65 -10.39 -10.11
N THR A 119 14.13 -10.30 -8.88
CA THR A 119 14.72 -9.08 -8.29
C THR A 119 16.21 -8.93 -8.66
N THR A 120 16.85 -7.86 -8.16
CA THR A 120 18.31 -7.63 -8.25
C THR A 120 19.14 -8.81 -7.75
N GLU A 121 18.77 -9.40 -6.62
CA GLU A 121 19.47 -10.57 -6.06
C GLU A 121 19.01 -11.90 -6.69
N GLY A 122 18.05 -11.83 -7.62
CA GLY A 122 17.53 -13.00 -8.30
C GLY A 122 16.47 -13.77 -7.52
N ASP A 123 15.88 -13.16 -6.50
CA ASP A 123 14.66 -13.66 -5.85
C ASP A 123 13.44 -13.50 -6.77
N LEU A 124 12.34 -14.15 -6.42
CA LEU A 124 11.12 -14.12 -7.22
C LEU A 124 10.32 -12.84 -6.97
N PHE A 125 9.99 -12.11 -8.02
CA PHE A 125 9.07 -10.96 -7.94
C PHE A 125 7.65 -11.42 -8.28
N ALA A 126 6.81 -11.60 -7.26
CA ALA A 126 5.42 -12.03 -7.44
C ALA A 126 4.59 -10.98 -8.20
N ASN A 127 3.59 -11.44 -8.96
CA ASN A 127 2.63 -10.57 -9.64
C ASN A 127 1.38 -10.39 -8.76
N PRO A 128 1.10 -9.19 -8.21
CA PRO A 128 -0.12 -8.94 -7.45
C PRO A 128 -1.40 -9.08 -8.29
N GLY A 129 -1.30 -8.90 -9.61
CA GLY A 129 -2.40 -9.13 -10.55
C GLY A 129 -2.72 -10.61 -10.77
N PHE A 130 -1.89 -11.54 -10.27
CA PHE A 130 -2.17 -12.96 -10.37
C PHE A 130 -3.33 -13.35 -9.44
N PRO A 131 -4.40 -13.98 -9.98
CA PRO A 131 -5.55 -14.38 -9.17
C PRO A 131 -5.15 -15.30 -8.01
N PRO A 132 -5.62 -15.03 -6.77
CA PRO A 132 -5.18 -15.76 -5.61
C PRO A 132 -5.54 -17.25 -5.69
N ASP A 133 -4.69 -18.11 -5.14
CA ASP A 133 -4.93 -19.55 -5.08
C ASP A 133 -6.15 -19.94 -4.24
N TYR A 134 -6.59 -19.04 -3.35
CA TYR A 134 -7.74 -19.23 -2.46
C TYR A 134 -8.59 -17.94 -2.39
N PRO A 135 -9.91 -18.03 -2.18
CA PRO A 135 -10.77 -16.87 -2.05
C PRO A 135 -10.36 -15.94 -0.89
N PRO A 136 -10.37 -14.60 -1.06
CA PRO A 136 -10.04 -13.66 0.01
C PRO A 136 -10.93 -13.79 1.25
N THR A 137 -12.20 -14.16 1.08
CA THR A 137 -13.17 -14.37 2.16
C THR A 137 -12.83 -15.58 3.04
N GLN A 138 -12.04 -16.52 2.54
CA GLN A 138 -11.53 -17.64 3.30
C GLN A 138 -10.36 -17.22 4.21
N ASN A 139 -9.65 -16.15 3.85
CA ASN A 139 -8.45 -15.72 4.57
C ASN A 139 -8.82 -14.96 5.85
N VAL A 140 -9.71 -13.96 5.85
CA VAL A 140 -9.86 -13.06 7.02
C VAL A 140 -10.41 -13.74 8.29
N LYS A 141 -11.31 -14.72 8.18
CA LYS A 141 -11.81 -15.50 9.34
C LYS A 141 -10.92 -16.67 9.75
N THR A 142 -9.95 -17.07 8.91
CA THR A 142 -8.99 -18.15 9.21
C THR A 142 -7.53 -17.67 9.32
N LEU A 143 -7.30 -16.36 9.20
CA LEU A 143 -6.01 -15.65 9.32
C LEU A 143 -5.58 -15.43 10.78
N ASN A 144 -6.22 -16.10 11.75
CA ASN A 144 -5.57 -16.48 13.02
C ASN A 144 -4.44 -17.51 12.74
N GLY A 145 -3.51 -17.13 11.88
CA GLY A 145 -2.30 -17.86 11.55
C GLY A 145 -1.16 -17.30 12.37
N ARG A 146 -0.27 -18.18 12.82
CA ARG A 146 0.96 -17.77 13.50
C ARG A 146 1.91 -17.28 12.42
N TRP A 147 1.99 -15.95 12.25
CA TRP A 147 2.98 -15.34 11.38
C TRP A 147 4.37 -15.80 11.80
N VAL A 148 5.22 -16.06 10.81
CA VAL A 148 6.60 -16.45 11.03
C VAL A 148 7.39 -15.19 11.33
N LYS A 149 7.82 -15.05 12.58
CA LYS A 149 8.77 -14.01 12.98
C LYS A 149 10.14 -14.29 12.36
N ASP A 150 10.84 -13.24 11.95
CA ASP A 150 12.19 -13.27 11.38
C ASP A 150 12.34 -14.28 10.22
N PRO A 151 11.49 -14.19 9.17
CA PRO A 151 11.45 -15.21 8.12
C PRO A 151 12.79 -15.38 7.39
N TRP A 152 13.66 -14.36 7.40
CA TRP A 152 15.02 -14.41 6.82
C TRP A 152 15.96 -15.39 7.54
N ASP A 153 15.73 -15.71 8.82
CA ASP A 153 16.54 -16.68 9.57
C ASP A 153 15.91 -18.10 9.58
N HIS A 154 14.74 -18.26 8.96
CA HIS A 154 13.99 -19.50 9.03
C HIS A 154 14.49 -20.55 8.01
N LYS A 155 14.96 -21.70 8.51
CA LYS A 155 15.54 -22.80 7.70
C LYS A 155 14.55 -23.65 6.90
N HIS A 156 13.34 -23.15 6.65
CA HIS A 156 12.31 -23.94 5.95
C HIS A 156 12.54 -23.86 4.43
N PRO A 157 12.64 -24.98 3.69
CA PRO A 157 12.98 -24.97 2.26
C PRO A 157 12.03 -24.15 1.38
N TYR A 158 10.77 -24.01 1.80
CA TYR A 158 9.81 -23.16 1.10
C TYR A 158 10.07 -21.67 1.30
N ILE A 159 10.50 -21.25 2.51
CA ILE A 159 10.85 -19.86 2.81
C ILE A 159 12.14 -19.49 2.06
N GLN A 160 13.15 -20.36 2.14
CA GLN A 160 14.44 -20.18 1.46
C GLN A 160 14.35 -20.21 -0.08
N GLN A 161 13.20 -20.61 -0.67
CA GLN A 161 12.97 -20.43 -2.11
C GLN A 161 12.73 -18.96 -2.47
N TRP A 162 12.15 -18.19 -1.54
CA TRP A 162 11.76 -16.80 -1.73
C TRP A 162 12.75 -15.81 -1.14
N ILE A 163 13.37 -16.16 -0.01
CA ILE A 163 14.37 -15.34 0.67
C ILE A 163 15.72 -16.02 0.51
N LYS A 164 16.53 -15.54 -0.43
CA LYS A 164 17.90 -16.04 -0.62
C LYS A 164 18.92 -15.23 0.16
N GLU A 165 18.69 -13.94 0.30
CA GLU A 165 19.62 -13.01 0.92
C GLU A 165 19.03 -12.34 2.17
N ARG A 166 19.89 -12.06 3.14
CA ARG A 166 19.53 -11.35 4.37
C ARG A 166 19.79 -9.85 4.19
N ILE A 167 18.93 -9.21 3.39
CA ILE A 167 18.96 -7.77 3.09
C ILE A 167 17.72 -7.05 3.65
N PHE A 168 17.85 -5.75 3.93
CA PHE A 168 16.77 -4.89 4.45
C PHE A 168 16.07 -5.46 5.69
N VAL A 169 16.82 -6.17 6.53
CA VAL A 169 16.31 -6.65 7.82
C VAL A 169 16.32 -5.51 8.86
N PRO A 170 15.49 -5.58 9.90
CA PRO A 170 15.34 -4.49 10.86
C PRO A 170 16.66 -3.98 11.47
N GLU A 171 17.60 -4.88 11.78
CA GLU A 171 18.89 -4.45 12.35
C GLU A 171 19.73 -3.65 11.34
N GLN A 172 19.76 -4.08 10.08
CA GLN A 172 20.49 -3.38 9.01
C GLN A 172 19.87 -2.00 8.72
N LEU A 173 18.53 -1.92 8.71
CA LEU A 173 17.83 -0.66 8.51
C LEU A 173 18.04 0.30 9.68
N PHE A 174 18.09 -0.22 10.91
CA PHE A 174 18.40 0.61 12.08
C PHE A 174 19.83 1.18 12.03
N GLU A 175 20.82 0.37 11.62
CA GLU A 175 22.20 0.82 11.47
C GLU A 175 22.35 1.91 10.41
N SER A 176 21.60 1.84 9.30
CA SER A 176 21.69 2.82 8.21
C SER A 176 20.81 4.05 8.38
N THR A 177 19.63 3.91 9.00
CA THR A 177 18.60 4.96 9.04
C THR A 177 18.24 5.44 10.44
N GLY A 178 18.66 4.73 11.49
CA GLY A 178 18.17 4.92 12.85
C GLY A 178 16.74 4.41 13.09
N ARG A 179 16.12 3.76 12.09
CA ARG A 179 14.74 3.27 12.13
C ARG A 179 14.66 1.80 11.70
N GLN A 180 14.16 0.94 12.60
CA GLN A 180 13.86 -0.46 12.27
C GLN A 180 12.65 -0.58 11.32
N ASP A 181 11.71 0.35 11.45
CA ASP A 181 10.43 0.42 10.75
C ASP A 181 10.49 1.27 9.48
N PHE A 182 11.68 1.49 8.92
CA PHE A 182 11.91 2.45 7.83
C PHE A 182 10.93 2.30 6.65
N PHE A 183 10.58 1.06 6.28
CA PHE A 183 9.64 0.75 5.20
C PHE A 183 8.21 0.43 5.66
N ALA A 184 7.90 0.45 6.96
CA ALA A 184 6.62 0.00 7.50
C ALA A 184 5.43 0.76 6.89
N ALA A 185 5.55 2.09 6.75
CA ALA A 185 4.53 2.94 6.14
C ALA A 185 4.30 2.63 4.64
N ASN A 186 5.31 2.10 3.95
CA ASN A 186 5.19 1.74 2.53
C ASN A 186 4.38 0.46 2.32
N ILE A 187 4.22 -0.40 3.33
CA ILE A 187 3.60 -1.72 3.17
C ILE A 187 2.08 -1.59 2.99
N VAL A 188 1.59 -1.91 1.80
CA VAL A 188 0.16 -1.94 1.48
C VAL A 188 -0.49 -3.19 2.06
N ASP A 189 -1.57 -3.00 2.84
CA ASP A 189 -2.33 -4.06 3.50
C ASP A 189 -1.45 -5.04 4.31
N GLY A 190 -0.52 -4.47 5.07
CA GLY A 190 0.37 -5.20 5.98
C GLY A 190 -0.39 -6.05 7.02
N PRO A 191 0.25 -7.07 7.60
CA PRO A 191 -0.38 -7.88 8.64
C PRO A 191 -0.62 -7.06 9.91
N GLU A 192 -1.83 -7.15 10.47
CA GLU A 192 -2.19 -6.38 11.65
C GLU A 192 -1.53 -6.97 12.92
N PRO A 193 -1.02 -6.12 13.85
CA PRO A 193 -0.31 -6.57 15.04
C PRO A 193 -1.07 -7.55 15.94
N GLN A 194 -2.41 -7.48 15.94
CA GLN A 194 -3.26 -8.40 16.70
C GLN A 194 -3.11 -9.88 16.29
N TYR A 195 -2.50 -10.17 15.13
CA TYR A 195 -2.24 -11.51 14.65
C TYR A 195 -0.80 -12.00 14.94
N PHE A 196 0.04 -11.19 15.60
CA PHE A 196 1.40 -11.57 15.97
C PHE A 196 1.42 -12.30 17.31
N SER A 197 1.55 -13.64 17.25
CA SER A 197 1.55 -14.47 18.46
C SER A 197 2.73 -14.21 19.39
N ASP A 198 3.86 -13.75 18.83
CA ASP A 198 5.09 -13.46 19.57
C ASP A 198 5.26 -11.96 19.86
N GLY A 199 4.21 -11.15 19.58
CA GLY A 199 4.26 -9.69 19.63
C GLY A 199 5.24 -9.08 18.63
N GLY A 200 5.51 -7.79 18.77
CA GLY A 200 6.37 -7.05 17.84
C GLY A 200 5.59 -6.26 16.79
N SER A 201 6.28 -5.90 15.74
CA SER A 201 5.82 -4.96 14.71
C SER A 201 5.92 -5.58 13.31
N VAL A 202 5.39 -4.91 12.29
CA VAL A 202 5.26 -5.49 10.94
C VAL A 202 6.61 -5.90 10.32
N GLU A 203 7.66 -5.15 10.63
CA GLU A 203 9.05 -5.35 10.20
C GLU A 203 9.66 -6.67 10.71
N ASP A 204 9.16 -7.20 11.83
CA ASP A 204 9.57 -8.50 12.36
C ASP A 204 9.02 -9.68 11.52
N TYR A 205 8.00 -9.43 10.69
CA TYR A 205 7.20 -10.48 10.03
C TYR A 205 7.20 -10.37 8.50
N VAL A 206 7.59 -9.23 7.95
CA VAL A 206 7.64 -8.98 6.50
C VAL A 206 9.07 -8.75 6.08
N HIS A 207 9.61 -9.68 5.29
CA HIS A 207 10.90 -9.51 4.64
C HIS A 207 10.76 -8.67 3.37
N ILE A 208 11.62 -7.66 3.22
CA ILE A 208 11.68 -6.82 2.02
C ILE A 208 12.59 -7.49 0.99
N ILE A 209 11.99 -8.17 0.00
CA ILE A 209 12.74 -8.82 -1.09
C ILE A 209 13.33 -7.75 -2.02
N GLN A 210 12.59 -6.67 -2.24
CA GLN A 210 13.02 -5.52 -3.03
C GLN A 210 12.46 -4.25 -2.39
N PRO A 211 13.32 -3.23 -2.12
CA PRO A 211 12.88 -2.01 -1.46
C PRO A 211 12.08 -1.15 -2.45
N PRO A 212 11.09 -0.39 -1.99
CA PRO A 212 10.56 0.72 -2.75
C PRO A 212 11.63 1.82 -2.85
N THR A 213 11.45 2.72 -3.80
CA THR A 213 12.25 3.95 -3.88
C THR A 213 11.36 5.17 -3.94
N MET A 214 11.93 6.34 -4.26
CA MET A 214 11.14 7.54 -4.47
C MET A 214 9.98 7.32 -5.46
N TYR A 215 10.23 6.66 -6.59
CA TYR A 215 9.26 6.50 -7.68
C TYR A 215 9.01 5.06 -8.13
N SER A 216 9.61 4.06 -7.49
CA SER A 216 9.43 2.66 -7.85
C SER A 216 8.84 1.83 -6.72
N TRP A 217 7.99 0.85 -7.08
CA TRP A 217 7.40 -0.06 -6.10
C TRP A 217 8.40 -1.12 -5.66
N GLY A 218 8.31 -1.47 -4.38
CA GLY A 218 8.99 -2.62 -3.79
C GLY A 218 8.06 -3.82 -3.61
N LEU A 219 8.64 -4.91 -3.11
CA LEU A 219 7.91 -6.15 -2.80
C LEU A 219 8.41 -6.73 -1.47
N GLY A 220 7.46 -6.98 -0.59
CA GLY A 220 7.65 -7.67 0.67
C GLY A 220 6.99 -9.04 0.64
N ILE A 221 7.43 -9.92 1.54
CA ILE A 221 6.83 -11.23 1.74
C ILE A 221 6.77 -11.56 3.23
N GLY A 222 5.64 -12.12 3.65
CA GLY A 222 5.48 -12.68 4.99
C GLY A 222 4.96 -14.11 4.88
N PHE A 223 5.27 -14.91 5.89
CA PHE A 223 4.89 -16.32 5.96
C PHE A 223 4.01 -16.56 7.18
N TYR A 224 3.08 -17.49 7.08
CA TYR A 224 2.21 -17.85 8.20
C TYR A 224 1.85 -19.32 8.16
N PHE A 225 1.73 -19.92 9.34
CA PHE A 225 1.24 -21.27 9.49
C PHE A 225 -0.30 -21.30 9.59
N HIS A 226 -0.90 -22.27 8.91
CA HIS A 226 -2.33 -22.55 8.88
C HIS A 226 -2.60 -24.00 9.31
N ASN A 227 -3.86 -24.33 9.63
CA ASN A 227 -4.27 -25.64 10.16
C ASN A 227 -3.42 -26.08 11.37
N ASN A 228 -3.41 -25.28 12.43
CA ASN A 228 -2.70 -25.57 13.69
C ASN A 228 -1.18 -25.86 13.51
N GLY A 229 -0.51 -25.16 12.59
CA GLY A 229 0.94 -25.32 12.39
C GLY A 229 1.33 -26.29 11.27
N GLN A 230 0.38 -26.99 10.64
CA GLN A 230 0.69 -28.06 9.69
C GLN A 230 1.03 -27.57 8.29
N ASN A 231 0.48 -26.43 7.87
CA ASN A 231 0.66 -25.93 6.51
C ASN A 231 1.29 -24.54 6.53
N LEU A 232 2.39 -24.38 5.79
CA LEU A 232 3.03 -23.09 5.59
C LEU A 232 2.49 -22.42 4.32
N ARG A 233 2.13 -21.13 4.43
CA ARG A 233 1.72 -20.28 3.32
C ARG A 233 2.48 -18.96 3.35
N TYR A 234 2.38 -18.19 2.27
CA TYR A 234 2.94 -16.86 2.17
C TYR A 234 1.88 -15.85 1.71
N LYS A 235 2.11 -14.58 2.05
CA LYS A 235 1.44 -13.41 1.45
C LYS A 235 2.53 -12.46 1.01
N THR A 236 2.43 -11.94 -0.21
CA THR A 236 3.27 -10.85 -0.68
C THR A 236 2.57 -9.52 -0.43
N PHE A 237 3.37 -8.49 -0.19
CA PHE A 237 2.92 -7.14 0.10
C PHE A 237 3.58 -6.20 -0.89
N LEU A 238 2.78 -5.30 -1.46
CA LEU A 238 3.34 -4.22 -2.25
C LEU A 238 3.94 -3.18 -1.30
N LEU A 239 5.12 -2.68 -1.66
CA LEU A 239 5.69 -1.52 -0.99
C LEU A 239 5.52 -0.31 -1.89
N MET A 240 4.70 0.63 -1.45
CA MET A 240 4.37 1.86 -2.14
C MET A 240 5.62 2.76 -2.26
N PRO A 241 5.85 3.43 -3.41
CA PRO A 241 6.90 4.43 -3.55
C PRO A 241 6.75 5.58 -2.54
N PHE A 242 7.87 6.17 -2.11
CA PHE A 242 7.83 7.29 -1.15
C PHE A 242 7.10 8.52 -1.70
N GLU A 243 7.14 8.77 -3.02
CA GLU A 243 6.36 9.85 -3.64
C GLU A 243 4.84 9.68 -3.45
N MET A 244 4.37 8.44 -3.34
CA MET A 244 2.96 8.16 -3.08
C MET A 244 2.62 8.27 -1.58
N LEU A 245 3.59 8.04 -0.68
CA LEU A 245 3.45 8.39 0.73
C LEU A 245 3.36 9.90 0.93
N LYS A 246 4.03 10.71 0.11
CA LYS A 246 3.87 12.19 0.15
C LYS A 246 2.46 12.68 -0.19
N LYS A 247 1.50 11.79 -0.43
CA LYS A 247 0.07 12.10 -0.59
C LYS A 247 -0.75 11.66 0.63
N ASP A 248 -0.15 11.54 1.81
CA ASP A 248 -0.75 10.96 3.03
C ASP A 248 -1.65 11.89 3.87
N ILE A 249 -2.06 13.05 3.34
CA ILE A 249 -3.14 13.79 4.00
C ILE A 249 -4.45 13.00 3.79
N SER A 250 -4.86 12.23 4.80
CA SER A 250 -6.10 11.47 4.77
C SER A 250 -7.24 12.25 5.41
N VAL A 251 -8.43 12.15 4.82
CA VAL A 251 -9.62 12.90 5.26
C VAL A 251 -10.75 11.91 5.55
N GLN A 252 -11.29 11.93 6.76
CA GLN A 252 -12.37 11.04 7.21
C GLN A 252 -13.49 11.86 7.86
N ALA A 253 -14.74 11.60 7.48
CA ALA A 253 -15.87 12.19 8.19
C ALA A 253 -16.12 11.46 9.52
N GLU A 254 -16.33 12.22 10.60
CA GLU A 254 -16.86 11.68 11.85
C GLU A 254 -18.27 11.12 11.63
N SER A 255 -18.69 10.20 12.49
CA SER A 255 -20.01 9.54 12.40
C SER A 255 -21.14 10.57 12.33
N ILE A 256 -21.73 10.73 11.14
CA ILE A 256 -22.82 11.67 10.90
C ILE A 256 -24.11 11.10 11.51
N PRO A 257 -24.91 11.88 12.27
CA PRO A 257 -26.17 11.41 12.81
C PRO A 257 -27.11 10.93 11.70
N ILE A 258 -27.70 9.74 11.88
CA ILE A 258 -28.57 9.05 10.89
C ILE A 258 -29.88 9.84 10.60
N GLY A 259 -30.16 10.87 11.39
CA GLY A 259 -31.19 11.86 11.10
C GLY A 259 -31.30 12.92 12.18
N ALA A 260 -31.70 14.13 11.80
CA ALA A 260 -32.01 15.23 12.70
C ALA A 260 -33.43 15.75 12.43
N GLY A 261 -34.17 16.07 13.50
CA GLY A 261 -35.47 16.71 13.38
C GLY A 261 -35.35 18.12 12.78
N ALA A 262 -36.37 18.56 12.04
CA ALA A 262 -36.40 19.92 11.48
C ALA A 262 -36.13 20.99 12.56
N GLY A 263 -35.22 21.93 12.26
CA GLY A 263 -34.81 23.00 13.17
C GLY A 263 -33.73 22.62 14.19
N ARG A 264 -33.24 21.37 14.21
CA ARG A 264 -32.09 20.97 15.02
C ARG A 264 -30.78 21.26 14.27
N LYS A 265 -29.78 21.81 14.99
CA LYS A 265 -28.40 21.87 14.50
C LYS A 265 -27.83 20.45 14.39
N VAL A 266 -27.03 20.20 13.36
CA VAL A 266 -26.28 18.96 13.14
C VAL A 266 -24.81 19.37 13.10
N LEU A 267 -23.96 18.61 13.79
CA LEU A 267 -22.51 18.80 13.73
C LEU A 267 -21.94 17.83 12.71
N VAL A 268 -21.14 18.34 11.78
CA VAL A 268 -20.34 17.54 10.84
C VAL A 268 -18.88 17.71 11.22
N GLY A 269 -18.22 16.61 11.58
CA GLY A 269 -16.78 16.58 11.83
C GLY A 269 -16.05 15.99 10.63
N ILE A 270 -14.95 16.62 10.24
CA ILE A 270 -13.96 16.08 9.30
C ILE A 270 -12.63 15.99 10.03
N ASN A 271 -12.09 14.77 10.12
CA ASN A 271 -10.77 14.49 10.65
C ASN A 271 -9.77 14.43 9.49
N ILE A 272 -8.73 15.25 9.58
CA ILE A 272 -7.62 15.30 8.64
C ILE A 272 -6.37 14.80 9.35
N LYS A 273 -5.74 13.75 8.85
CA LYS A 273 -4.53 13.16 9.43
C LYS A 273 -3.34 13.35 8.51
N SER A 274 -2.19 13.63 9.12
CA SER A 274 -0.88 13.63 8.47
C SER A 274 -0.04 12.49 9.06
N THR A 275 0.63 11.74 8.20
CA THR A 275 1.66 10.77 8.58
C THR A 275 3.08 11.31 8.38
N PHE A 276 3.22 12.55 7.86
CA PHE A 276 4.51 13.22 7.73
C PHE A 276 5.10 13.49 9.11
N THR A 277 6.43 13.45 9.23
CA THR A 277 7.11 13.81 10.48
C THR A 277 7.09 15.31 10.77
N GLU A 278 6.90 16.14 9.74
CA GLU A 278 6.84 17.60 9.84
C GLU A 278 5.41 18.13 9.64
N ASP A 279 5.19 19.37 10.06
CA ASP A 279 3.91 20.06 9.88
C ASP A 279 3.64 20.35 8.39
N GLU A 280 2.48 19.92 7.91
CA GLU A 280 2.06 20.13 6.54
C GLU A 280 0.97 21.20 6.41
N THR A 281 0.97 21.94 5.32
CA THR A 281 -0.07 22.94 5.04
C THR A 281 -0.85 22.58 3.78
N ALA A 282 -2.17 22.51 3.90
CA ALA A 282 -3.08 22.24 2.80
C ALA A 282 -4.15 23.33 2.65
N ASP A 283 -4.59 23.55 1.41
CA ASP A 283 -5.78 24.36 1.12
C ASP A 283 -7.04 23.52 1.38
N TYR A 284 -8.10 24.15 1.91
CA TYR A 284 -9.39 23.51 2.16
C TYR A 284 -10.56 24.38 1.69
N GLU A 285 -11.66 23.73 1.32
CA GLU A 285 -12.96 24.35 1.02
C GLU A 285 -14.10 23.43 1.48
N TRP A 286 -15.09 24.01 2.17
CA TRP A 286 -16.32 23.35 2.60
C TRP A 286 -17.43 23.57 1.58
N GLU A 287 -18.11 22.49 1.21
CA GLU A 287 -19.36 22.55 0.45
C GLU A 287 -20.46 21.76 1.18
N ILE A 288 -21.46 22.47 1.73
CA ILE A 288 -22.59 21.88 2.44
C ILE A 288 -23.89 22.30 1.75
N ILE A 289 -24.50 21.35 1.04
CA ILE A 289 -25.68 21.57 0.21
C ILE A 289 -26.82 20.61 0.57
N LYS A 290 -28.05 21.03 0.32
CA LYS A 290 -29.21 20.13 0.39
C LYS A 290 -29.19 19.19 -0.80
N LYS A 291 -29.23 17.89 -0.54
CA LYS A 291 -29.33 16.89 -1.61
C LYS A 291 -30.57 17.04 -2.49
N SER A 292 -31.66 17.60 -1.97
CA SER A 292 -32.93 17.72 -2.70
C SER A 292 -32.89 18.70 -3.86
N ASP A 293 -32.14 19.80 -3.71
CA ASP A 293 -32.18 20.93 -4.64
C ASP A 293 -30.81 21.60 -4.87
N GLY A 294 -29.74 21.09 -4.26
CA GLY A 294 -28.39 21.65 -4.35
C GLY A 294 -28.20 22.99 -3.64
N SER A 295 -29.19 23.51 -2.92
CA SER A 295 -29.09 24.81 -2.26
C SER A 295 -28.14 24.75 -1.05
N LYS A 296 -27.36 25.81 -0.85
CA LYS A 296 -26.49 25.95 0.33
C LYS A 296 -27.31 25.99 1.62
N ILE A 297 -26.75 25.39 2.67
CA ILE A 297 -27.31 25.43 4.03
C ILE A 297 -26.55 26.52 4.82
N PRO A 298 -27.21 27.26 5.73
CA PRO A 298 -26.48 28.12 6.68
C PRO A 298 -25.60 27.27 7.60
N VAL A 299 -24.30 27.58 7.65
CA VAL A 299 -23.28 26.81 8.36
C VAL A 299 -22.50 27.70 9.31
N GLU A 300 -22.13 27.15 10.46
CA GLU A 300 -21.27 27.77 11.47
C GLU A 300 -19.97 26.96 11.56
N TYR A 301 -18.86 27.50 11.05
CA TYR A 301 -17.58 26.80 10.99
C TYR A 301 -16.84 26.86 12.33
N LEU A 302 -16.37 25.72 12.80
CA LEU A 302 -15.75 25.51 14.11
C LEU A 302 -14.47 24.66 14.01
N GLY A 303 -13.73 24.55 15.11
CA GLY A 303 -12.49 23.77 15.17
C GLY A 303 -11.33 24.46 14.46
N HIS A 304 -10.55 23.69 13.69
CA HIS A 304 -9.32 24.18 13.05
C HIS A 304 -9.54 24.83 11.68
N ALA A 305 -10.80 24.89 11.22
CA ALA A 305 -11.21 25.55 9.99
C ALA A 305 -12.45 26.42 10.25
N THR A 306 -12.23 27.68 10.61
CA THR A 306 -13.29 28.62 11.03
C THR A 306 -13.90 29.43 9.88
N LYS A 307 -13.65 29.03 8.63
CA LYS A 307 -14.13 29.70 7.41
C LYS A 307 -14.59 28.65 6.39
N GLU A 308 -15.34 29.09 5.38
CA GLU A 308 -15.75 28.23 4.25
C GLU A 308 -14.53 27.71 3.47
N LYS A 309 -13.48 28.51 3.35
CA LYS A 309 -12.22 28.12 2.70
C LYS A 309 -11.01 28.77 3.35
N GLY A 310 -9.86 28.15 3.22
CA GLY A 310 -8.61 28.68 3.74
C GLY A 310 -7.45 27.70 3.66
N LYS A 311 -6.44 27.94 4.49
CA LYS A 311 -5.31 27.03 4.72
C LYS A 311 -5.43 26.40 6.10
N ILE A 312 -5.06 25.13 6.20
CA ILE A 312 -4.96 24.39 7.46
C ILE A 312 -3.56 23.83 7.62
N THR A 313 -3.00 23.97 8.82
CA THR A 313 -1.72 23.35 9.21
C THR A 313 -2.01 22.09 10.01
N ILE A 314 -1.58 20.95 9.48
CA ILE A 314 -1.75 19.62 10.06
C ILE A 314 -0.41 19.25 10.69
N PRO A 315 -0.33 19.07 12.02
CA PRO A 315 0.93 18.74 12.64
C PRO A 315 1.44 17.38 12.18
N GLY A 316 2.76 17.23 12.13
CA GLY A 316 3.38 15.95 11.79
C GLY A 316 2.91 14.81 12.71
N GLU A 317 2.66 13.63 12.13
CA GLU A 317 2.19 12.40 12.79
C GLU A 317 0.92 12.62 13.65
N ASN A 318 0.08 13.58 13.26
CA ASN A 318 -1.06 14.02 14.06
C ASN A 318 -2.27 14.37 13.19
N GLU A 319 -3.34 14.80 13.87
CA GLU A 319 -4.62 15.06 13.26
C GLU A 319 -5.17 16.47 13.55
N ARG A 320 -6.03 16.94 12.65
CA ARG A 320 -6.81 18.18 12.78
C ARG A 320 -8.27 17.89 12.53
N LEU A 321 -9.10 18.38 13.45
CA LEU A 321 -10.55 18.29 13.35
C LEU A 321 -11.12 19.61 12.87
N MET A 322 -11.91 19.53 11.81
CA MET A 322 -12.70 20.62 11.25
C MET A 322 -14.18 20.34 11.50
N TYR A 323 -14.93 21.35 11.94
CA TYR A 323 -16.34 21.21 12.28
C TYR A 323 -17.20 22.24 11.54
N ALA A 324 -18.43 21.84 11.22
CA ALA A 324 -19.43 22.66 10.54
C ALA A 324 -20.86 22.31 11.00
#